data_AF-A0A3D2RYZ1-F1
#
_entry.id   AF-A0A3D2RYZ1-F1
#
_cell.length_a   1.000
_cell.length_b   1.000
_cell.length_c   1.000
_cell.angle_alpha   90.00
_cell.angle_beta   90.00
_cell.angle_gamma   90.00
#
_symmetry.space_group_name_H-M   'P 1'
#
loop_
_entity.id
_entity.type
_entity.pdbx_description
1 polymer ?
#
loop_
_entity_poly.entity_id
_entity_poly.type
_entity_poly.pdbx_seq_one_letter_code
_entity_poly.pdbx_strand_id
1 'polypeptide(L)' 'MTIRGETEGEDLGIVDYHEHLCFDAPPWLLREDPDFRLNDVEKSAQELRSWVDAGGKTIIEMSA' A
#
# COMPACT_ATOMS: atom_id res chain seq x y z
N MET A 1 -12.19 8.71 -5.16
CA MET A 1 -12.60 8.39 -3.76
C MET A 1 -11.44 7.71 -3.07
N THR A 2 -11.08 8.15 -1.86
CA THR A 2 -10.08 7.56 -0.97
C THR A 2 -10.77 6.88 0.22
N ILE A 3 -10.01 6.20 1.10
CA ILE A 3 -10.56 5.67 2.37
C ILE A 3 -11.08 6.75 3.33
N ARG A 4 -10.74 8.03 3.10
CA ARG A 4 -11.20 9.19 3.88
C ARG A 4 -12.33 9.97 3.20
N GLY A 5 -12.78 9.55 2.03
CA GLY A 5 -13.83 10.22 1.24
C GLY A 5 -13.35 10.72 -0.12
N GLU A 6 -14.15 11.58 -0.74
CA GLU A 6 -13.86 12.18 -2.05
C GLU A 6 -12.62 13.09 -2.00
N THR A 7 -11.95 13.21 -3.15
CA THR A 7 -10.80 14.10 -3.36
C THR A 7 -10.80 14.50 -4.82
N GLU A 8 -10.37 15.72 -5.12
CA GLU A 8 -10.22 16.18 -6.49
C GLU A 8 -9.01 15.53 -7.16
N GLY A 9 -9.03 15.42 -8.48
CA GLY A 9 -7.95 14.77 -9.24
C GLY A 9 -6.61 15.51 -9.11
N GLU A 10 -6.64 16.84 -9.04
CA GLU A 10 -5.46 17.69 -8.85
C GLU A 10 -4.82 17.52 -7.46
N ASP A 11 -5.59 17.06 -6.46
CA ASP A 11 -5.09 16.82 -5.11
C ASP A 11 -4.30 15.51 -4.98
N LEU A 12 -4.31 14.63 -5.99
CA LEU A 12 -3.64 13.34 -5.90
C LEU A 12 -2.11 13.45 -5.81
N GLY A 13 -1.51 14.51 -6.37
CA GLY A 13 -0.06 14.73 -6.36
C GLY A 13 0.72 13.59 -7.04
N ILE A 14 1.85 13.17 -6.45
CA ILE A 14 2.59 11.99 -6.90
C ILE A 14 1.82 10.75 -6.46
N VAL A 15 1.41 9.96 -7.45
CA VAL A 15 0.61 8.74 -7.27
C VAL A 15 1.46 7.52 -7.56
N ASP A 16 1.51 6.61 -6.59
CA ASP A 16 1.90 5.23 -6.83
C ASP A 16 0.64 4.38 -7.05
N TYR A 17 0.48 3.85 -8.26
CA TYR A 17 -0.81 3.45 -8.80
C TYR A 17 -1.15 1.96 -8.59
N HIS A 18 -0.21 1.15 -8.12
CA HIS A 18 -0.46 -0.26 -7.81
C HIS A 18 0.51 -0.72 -6.72
N GLU A 19 0.03 -0.82 -5.49
CA GLU A 19 0.83 -1.27 -4.35
C GLU A 19 0.03 -2.16 -3.40
N HIS A 20 0.74 -2.84 -2.49
CA HIS A 20 0.14 -3.71 -1.48
C HIS A 20 0.65 -3.32 -0.10
N LEU A 21 -0.23 -2.77 0.75
CA LEU A 21 0.13 -2.33 2.11
C LEU A 21 0.00 -3.44 3.15
N CYS A 22 -0.93 -4.35 2.92
CA CYS A 22 -1.22 -5.49 3.77
C CYS A 22 -1.74 -6.62 2.87
N PHE A 23 -1.09 -7.77 2.90
CA PHE A 23 -1.45 -8.91 2.07
C PHE A 23 -1.27 -10.20 2.86
N ASP A 24 -2.39 -10.85 3.18
CA ASP A 24 -2.38 -12.19 3.76
C ASP A 24 -2.65 -13.20 2.65
N ALA A 25 -1.58 -13.58 1.96
CA ALA A 25 -1.64 -14.49 0.85
C ALA A 25 -2.30 -15.82 1.23
N PRO A 26 -3.01 -16.48 0.29
CA PRO A 26 -3.66 -17.75 0.57
C PRO A 26 -2.62 -18.81 1.00
N PRO A 27 -2.98 -19.77 1.89
CA PRO A 27 -2.03 -20.71 2.47
C PRO A 27 -1.22 -21.53 1.47
N TRP A 28 -1.77 -21.77 0.28
CA TRP A 28 -1.04 -22.48 -0.77
C TRP A 28 0.12 -21.65 -1.33
N LEU A 29 -0.04 -20.33 -1.45
CA LEU A 29 0.98 -19.42 -1.95
C LEU A 29 2.06 -19.22 -0.89
N LEU A 30 1.68 -19.02 0.37
CA LEU A 30 2.63 -18.89 1.49
C LEU A 30 3.49 -20.13 1.72
N ARG A 31 3.02 -21.30 1.30
CA ARG A 31 3.81 -22.54 1.33
C ARG A 31 4.86 -22.58 0.22
N GLU A 32 4.54 -22.04 -0.96
CA GLU A 32 5.51 -21.95 -2.07
C GLU A 32 6.49 -20.79 -1.84
N ASP A 33 5.99 -19.66 -1.34
CA ASP A 33 6.76 -18.45 -1.09
C ASP A 33 6.17 -17.66 0.11
N PRO A 34 6.85 -17.68 1.27
CA PRO A 34 6.39 -16.97 2.46
C PRO A 34 6.54 -15.46 2.38
N ASP A 35 7.32 -14.92 1.42
CA ASP A 35 7.58 -13.48 1.30
C ASP A 35 6.36 -12.72 0.76
N PHE A 36 5.35 -13.43 0.22
CA PHE A 36 4.05 -12.84 -0.08
C PHE A 36 3.27 -12.39 1.17
N ARG A 37 3.74 -12.67 2.39
CA ARG A 37 3.08 -12.18 3.61
C ARG A 37 3.50 -10.76 3.94
N LEU A 38 2.57 -9.83 3.85
CA LEU A 38 2.71 -8.46 4.33
C LEU A 38 1.72 -8.24 5.49
N ASN A 39 2.14 -8.52 6.73
CA ASN A 39 1.26 -8.54 7.90
C ASN A 39 1.72 -7.68 9.08
N ASP A 40 2.71 -6.80 8.88
CA ASP A 40 3.26 -5.92 9.90
C ASP A 40 2.86 -4.46 9.61
N VAL A 41 1.76 -4.03 10.23
CA VAL A 41 1.20 -2.68 10.04
C VAL A 41 2.20 -1.58 10.38
N GLU A 42 3.03 -1.78 11.40
CA GLU A 42 3.99 -0.75 11.84
C GLU A 42 5.13 -0.58 10.84
N LYS A 43 5.57 -1.68 10.21
CA LYS A 43 6.54 -1.63 9.10
C LYS A 43 5.95 -0.97 7.87
N SER A 44 4.75 -1.37 7.43
CA SER A 44 4.09 -0.71 6.30
C SER A 44 3.90 0.79 6.54
N ALA A 45 3.54 1.18 7.78
CA ALA A 45 3.45 2.59 8.15
C ALA A 45 4.82 3.31 8.11
N GLN A 46 5.93 2.63 8.42
CA GLN A 46 7.28 3.19 8.32
C GLN A 46 7.73 3.40 6.88
N GLU A 47 7.42 2.46 6.00
CA GLU A 47 7.70 2.59 4.57
C GLU A 47 6.89 3.73 3.95
N LEU A 48 5.60 3.85 4.31
CA LEU A 48 4.76 4.98 3.90
C LEU A 48 5.30 6.34 4.37
N ARG A 49 5.90 6.42 5.57
CA ARG A 49 6.57 7.66 6.01
C ARG A 49 7.75 8.01 5.11
N SER A 50 8.57 7.02 4.77
CA SER A 50 9.72 7.21 3.86
C SER A 50 9.27 7.62 2.46
N TRP A 51 8.15 7.07 1.97
CA TRP A 51 7.52 7.47 0.71
C TRP A 51 7.05 8.92 0.72
N VAL A 52 6.37 9.34 1.79
CA VAL A 52 5.93 10.73 1.96
C VAL A 52 7.12 11.68 2.06
N ASP A 53 8.18 11.31 2.78
CA ASP A 53 9.41 12.09 2.89
C ASP A 53 10.12 12.28 1.53
N ALA A 54 9.95 11.33 0.60
CA ALA A 54 10.43 11.41 -0.78
C ALA A 54 9.52 12.23 -1.72
N GLY A 55 8.38 12.75 -1.22
CA GLY A 55 7.42 13.56 -1.98
C GLY A 55 6.17 12.81 -2.45
N GLY A 56 6.05 11.52 -2.11
CA GLY A 56 4.86 10.73 -2.37
C GLY A 56 3.61 11.30 -1.70
N LYS A 57 2.45 11.24 -2.40
CA LYS A 57 1.19 11.79 -1.86
C LYS A 57 0.05 10.79 -1.83
N THR A 58 -0.14 10.02 -2.91
CA THR A 58 -1.22 9.03 -3.01
C THR A 58 -0.66 7.66 -3.33
N ILE A 59 -1.24 6.64 -2.70
CA ILE A 59 -1.00 5.24 -3.04
C ILE A 59 -2.34 4.59 -3.36
N ILE A 60 -2.36 3.72 -4.36
CA ILE A 60 -3.50 2.87 -4.68
C ILE A 60 -3.20 1.47 -4.17
N GLU A 61 -3.79 1.16 -3.02
CA GLU A 61 -3.75 -0.18 -2.40
C GLU A 61 -4.61 -1.13 -3.25
N MET A 62 -3.99 -2.17 -3.79
CA MET A 62 -4.61 -3.10 -4.75
C MET A 62 -4.61 -4.53 -4.23
N SER A 63 -5.04 -4.73 -2.99
CA SER A 63 -5.27 -6.07 -2.44
C SER A 63 -6.34 -6.82 -3.24
N ALA A 64 -5.99 -8.05 -3.63
CA ALA A 64 -6.88 -9.01 -4.29
C ALA A 64 -7.58 -9.94 -3.28
#